data_AF-M4ZTQ6-F1
#
_entry.id   AF-M4ZTQ6-F1
#
_cell.length_a   1.000
_cell.length_b   1.000
_cell.length_c   1.000
_cell.angle_alpha   90.00
_cell.angle_beta   90.00
_cell.angle_gamma   90.00
#
_symmetry.space_group_name_H-M   'P 1'
#
loop_
_entity.id
_entity.type
_entity.pdbx_description
1 polymer ?
#
loop_
_entity_poly.entity_id
_entity_poly.type
_entity_poly.pdbx_seq_one_letter_code
_entity_poly.pdbx_strand_id
1 'polypeptide(L)'
;MTQVTRKEIFAQAAKKLRSDFEELSSTILHSGVKGGEAEDLVRRFLQGHLPKRFDVGSGFIIDPHKGMSKQIDVIVYDALNCPVYRASEKAAIIPSDNVAAVVEVKSRLDKEKMRDAFDNARSVKGLAKSSNDPMTKPVGISASKTPPPSEFSSRLVTLQTLCCLFVFETSLTLKKLSEHYHSYVHEYGLGRHIDIVFVLDKGVILLATKPAKAEIGWGPVIFEGFGGPHAEGAHVAVAMMPIKEEGLDFFLRFLLAHLMHFRAHSGHPGFFLQNPPQMTLSYLGSITHETDPARRAENLRRYEDEVCADFQTTTAPTESREETNLKGKATSDLPDVICLPGPKDPPA
;
A
#
# COMPACT_ATOMS: atom_id res chain seq x y z
N MET A 1 3.86 1.28 -44.90
CA MET A 1 3.49 1.87 -43.59
C MET A 1 4.59 1.52 -42.62
N THR A 2 5.23 2.50 -41.99
CA THR A 2 6.24 2.25 -40.96
C THR A 2 5.53 1.59 -39.77
N GLN A 3 5.96 0.39 -39.38
CA GLN A 3 5.33 -0.36 -38.32
C GLN A 3 5.71 0.28 -36.98
N VAL A 4 4.77 0.97 -36.34
CA VAL A 4 5.00 1.65 -35.06
C VAL A 4 5.39 0.61 -34.00
N THR A 5 6.57 0.79 -33.39
CA THR A 5 7.07 -0.11 -32.34
C THR A 5 6.89 0.49 -30.94
N ARG A 6 6.85 -0.36 -29.90
CA ARG A 6 6.85 0.09 -28.49
C ARG A 6 8.01 1.05 -28.20
N LYS A 7 9.20 0.73 -28.73
CA LYS A 7 10.40 1.53 -28.57
C LYS A 7 10.21 2.95 -29.10
N GLU A 8 9.58 3.11 -30.25
CA GLU A 8 9.30 4.43 -30.85
C GLU A 8 8.29 5.23 -30.01
N ILE A 9 7.24 4.58 -29.49
CA ILE A 9 6.24 5.23 -28.63
C ILE A 9 6.91 5.79 -27.36
N PHE A 10 7.75 5.00 -26.70
CA PHE A 10 8.43 5.44 -25.47
C PHE A 10 9.55 6.45 -25.74
N ALA A 11 10.25 6.35 -26.87
CA ALA A 11 11.20 7.38 -27.27
C ALA A 11 10.50 8.73 -27.51
N GLN A 12 9.30 8.73 -28.12
CA GLN A 12 8.49 9.93 -28.27
C GLN A 12 7.99 10.47 -26.92
N ALA A 13 7.55 9.59 -26.02
CA ALA A 13 7.13 9.99 -24.68
C ALA A 13 8.29 10.61 -23.89
N ALA A 14 9.49 10.01 -23.93
CA ALA A 14 10.69 10.55 -23.30
C ALA A 14 11.07 11.91 -23.90
N LYS A 15 11.01 12.03 -25.24
CA LYS A 15 11.24 13.30 -25.94
C LYS A 15 10.26 14.37 -25.50
N LYS A 16 8.97 14.04 -25.39
CA LYS A 16 7.94 14.97 -24.93
C LYS A 16 8.19 15.40 -23.49
N LEU A 17 8.45 14.45 -22.60
CA LEU A 17 8.75 14.71 -21.18
C LEU A 17 9.95 15.66 -21.02
N ARG A 18 11.00 15.46 -21.83
CA ARG A 18 12.18 16.31 -21.87
C ARG A 18 11.84 17.71 -22.39
N SER A 19 11.14 17.81 -23.51
CA SER A 19 10.75 19.08 -24.10
C SER A 19 9.89 19.92 -23.14
N ASP A 20 8.89 19.28 -22.52
CA ASP A 20 8.01 19.93 -21.55
C ASP A 20 8.84 20.40 -20.33
N PHE A 21 9.86 19.64 -19.89
CA PHE A 21 10.77 20.06 -18.82
C PHE A 21 11.76 21.17 -19.20
N GLU A 22 12.27 21.17 -20.44
CA GLU A 22 13.15 22.22 -20.97
C GLU A 22 12.42 23.57 -21.07
N GLU A 23 11.16 23.56 -21.49
CA GLU A 23 10.30 24.74 -21.53
C GLU A 23 10.07 25.31 -20.12
N LEU A 24 9.73 24.45 -19.15
CA LEU A 24 9.62 24.84 -17.74
C LEU A 24 10.94 25.41 -17.21
N SER A 25 12.06 24.76 -17.54
CA SER A 25 13.39 25.14 -17.09
C SER A 25 13.88 26.49 -17.62
N SER A 26 13.44 26.88 -18.82
CA SER A 26 13.80 28.14 -19.47
C SER A 26 12.88 29.29 -19.08
N THR A 27 11.64 29.01 -18.70
CA THR A 27 10.62 30.02 -18.39
C THR A 27 10.51 30.33 -16.89
N ILE A 28 10.76 29.34 -16.02
CA ILE A 28 10.58 29.46 -14.57
C ILE A 28 11.93 29.66 -13.87
N LEU A 29 12.18 30.88 -13.40
CA LEU A 29 13.43 31.26 -12.73
C LEU A 29 13.49 30.84 -11.25
N HIS A 30 12.34 30.70 -10.59
CA HIS A 30 12.26 30.33 -9.17
C HIS A 30 12.35 28.80 -8.98
N SER A 31 13.37 28.35 -8.24
CA SER A 31 13.68 26.92 -8.05
C SER A 31 12.55 26.10 -7.43
N GLY A 32 11.78 26.67 -6.48
CA GLY A 32 10.66 25.98 -5.85
C GLY A 32 9.50 25.73 -6.81
N VAL A 33 9.14 26.73 -7.62
CA VAL A 33 8.08 26.61 -8.65
C VAL A 33 8.51 25.60 -9.72
N LYS A 34 9.77 25.65 -10.15
CA LYS A 34 10.33 24.67 -11.09
C LYS A 34 10.28 23.23 -10.53
N GLY A 35 10.49 23.05 -9.23
CA GLY A 35 10.32 21.78 -8.55
C GLY A 35 8.89 21.25 -8.68
N GLY A 36 7.91 22.03 -8.23
CA GLY A 36 6.50 21.64 -8.25
C GLY A 36 5.98 21.29 -9.66
N GLU A 37 6.35 22.09 -10.67
CA GLU A 37 5.96 21.81 -12.06
C GLU A 37 6.61 20.53 -12.63
N ALA A 38 7.87 20.24 -12.24
CA ALA A 38 8.53 19.00 -12.62
C ALA A 38 7.85 17.78 -11.98
N GLU A 39 7.40 17.90 -10.73
CA GLU A 39 6.60 16.86 -10.08
C GLU A 39 5.25 16.66 -10.81
N ASP A 40 4.54 17.74 -11.16
CA ASP A 40 3.26 17.68 -11.90
C ASP A 40 3.41 17.04 -13.27
N LEU A 41 4.54 17.26 -13.93
CA LEU A 41 4.87 16.66 -15.21
C LEU A 41 5.05 15.14 -15.09
N VAL A 42 5.72 14.66 -14.03
CA VAL A 42 5.84 13.22 -13.72
C VAL A 42 4.49 12.62 -13.31
N ARG A 43 3.69 13.31 -12.48
CA ARG A 43 2.34 12.87 -12.08
C ARG A 43 1.45 12.65 -13.30
N ARG A 44 1.33 13.65 -14.18
CA ARG A 44 0.54 13.57 -15.42
C ARG A 44 1.02 12.46 -16.34
N PHE A 45 2.34 12.31 -16.49
CA PHE A 45 2.92 11.24 -17.28
C PHE A 45 2.48 9.87 -16.74
N LEU A 46 2.63 9.61 -15.44
CA LEU A 46 2.25 8.33 -14.84
C LEU A 46 0.74 8.09 -14.91
N GLN A 47 -0.11 9.08 -14.61
CA GLN A 47 -1.57 8.95 -14.72
C GLN A 47 -2.01 8.48 -16.11
N GLY A 48 -1.34 8.94 -17.17
CA GLY A 48 -1.64 8.53 -18.55
C GLY A 48 -1.18 7.11 -18.92
N HIS A 49 -0.29 6.49 -18.14
CA HIS A 49 0.36 5.21 -18.50
C HIS A 49 0.10 4.07 -17.50
N LEU A 50 -0.36 4.37 -16.29
CA LEU A 50 -0.66 3.34 -15.30
C LEU A 50 -2.03 2.68 -15.53
N PRO A 51 -2.22 1.40 -15.12
CA PRO A 51 -3.52 0.77 -15.15
C PRO A 51 -4.53 1.55 -14.31
N LYS A 52 -5.79 1.66 -14.77
CA LYS A 52 -6.85 2.46 -14.11
C LYS A 52 -7.15 2.11 -12.64
N ARG A 53 -6.68 0.96 -12.16
CA ARG A 53 -6.74 0.60 -10.74
C ARG A 53 -5.88 1.54 -9.88
N PHE A 54 -4.79 2.03 -10.44
CA PHE A 54 -3.86 2.92 -9.76
C PHE A 54 -4.12 4.36 -10.17
N ASP A 55 -4.21 5.22 -9.16
CA ASP A 55 -4.21 6.66 -9.35
C ASP A 55 -2.92 7.25 -8.78
N VAL A 56 -2.63 8.49 -9.18
CA VAL A 56 -1.41 9.19 -8.81
C VAL A 56 -1.78 10.50 -8.13
N GLY A 57 -1.29 10.68 -6.91
CA GLY A 57 -1.47 11.91 -6.14
C GLY A 57 -0.15 12.43 -5.54
N SER A 58 -0.28 13.41 -4.66
CA SER A 58 0.80 13.97 -3.85
C SER A 58 0.30 14.16 -2.42
N GLY A 59 1.20 14.19 -1.43
CA GLY A 59 0.84 14.45 -0.05
C GLY A 59 1.59 13.54 0.93
N PHE A 60 0.89 12.91 1.86
CA PHE A 60 1.49 12.16 2.96
C PHE A 60 0.93 10.75 3.05
N ILE A 61 1.70 9.86 3.68
CA ILE A 61 1.31 8.48 3.93
C ILE A 61 1.16 8.28 5.44
N ILE A 62 0.05 7.69 5.85
CA ILE A 62 -0.25 7.36 7.26
C ILE A 62 -0.27 5.84 7.46
N ASP A 63 0.35 5.34 8.52
CA ASP A 63 0.28 3.93 8.89
C ASP A 63 -0.80 3.64 9.96
N PRO A 64 -1.12 2.36 10.21
CA PRO A 64 -2.12 1.97 11.23
C PRO A 64 -1.80 2.43 12.65
N HIS A 65 -0.54 2.77 12.96
CA HIS A 65 -0.08 3.22 14.27
C HIS A 65 0.09 4.75 14.34
N LYS A 66 -0.51 5.49 13.40
CA LYS A 66 -0.43 6.97 13.29
C LYS A 66 0.97 7.50 12.95
N GLY A 67 1.87 6.64 12.47
CA GLY A 67 3.11 7.05 11.84
C GLY A 67 2.84 7.80 10.53
N MET A 68 3.63 8.85 10.27
CA MET A 68 3.47 9.71 9.09
C MET A 68 4.78 9.78 8.30
N SER A 69 4.68 9.71 6.97
CA SER A 69 5.82 10.01 6.08
C SER A 69 6.11 11.53 6.04
N LYS A 70 7.24 11.91 5.44
CA LYS A 70 7.39 13.27 4.90
C LYS A 70 6.44 13.47 3.70
N GLN A 71 6.37 14.70 3.18
CA GLN A 71 5.65 14.95 1.93
C GLN A 71 6.28 14.15 0.78
N ILE A 72 5.42 13.55 -0.02
CA ILE A 72 5.76 12.72 -1.18
C ILE A 72 5.24 13.41 -2.44
N ASP A 73 6.15 13.61 -3.39
CA ASP A 73 5.89 14.26 -4.67
C ASP A 73 4.86 13.45 -5.49
N VAL A 74 5.06 12.14 -5.58
CA VAL A 74 4.22 11.24 -6.37
C VAL A 74 3.90 10.00 -5.56
N ILE A 75 2.61 9.80 -5.26
CA ILE A 75 2.10 8.61 -4.59
C ILE A 75 1.26 7.82 -5.60
N VAL A 76 1.66 6.59 -5.89
CA VAL A 76 0.89 5.63 -6.69
C VAL A 76 0.14 4.71 -5.74
N TYR A 77 -1.19 4.77 -5.76
CA TYR A 77 -2.05 4.07 -4.80
C TYR A 77 -3.21 3.35 -5.48
N ASP A 78 -3.74 2.31 -4.85
CA ASP A 78 -4.90 1.56 -5.33
C ASP A 78 -6.19 2.39 -5.15
N ALA A 79 -6.61 3.09 -6.20
CA ALA A 79 -7.73 4.01 -6.17
C ALA A 79 -9.10 3.33 -6.03
N LEU A 80 -9.18 2.03 -6.38
CA LEU A 80 -10.45 1.29 -6.30
C LEU A 80 -10.77 0.84 -4.87
N ASN A 81 -9.76 0.69 -4.02
CA ASN A 81 -9.90 0.11 -2.67
C ASN A 81 -9.47 1.06 -1.54
N CYS A 82 -8.95 2.24 -1.87
CA CYS A 82 -8.37 3.19 -0.90
C CYS A 82 -9.41 4.19 -0.38
N PRO A 83 -9.59 4.30 0.96
CA PRO A 83 -10.23 5.47 1.55
C PRO A 83 -9.23 6.63 1.54
N VAL A 84 -9.30 7.48 0.51
CA VAL A 84 -8.44 8.66 0.41
C VAL A 84 -8.91 9.76 1.36
N TYR A 85 -8.07 10.13 2.34
CA TYR A 85 -8.36 11.25 3.23
C TYR A 85 -7.81 12.55 2.59
N ARG A 86 -8.69 13.42 2.10
CA ARG A 86 -8.25 14.71 1.54
C ARG A 86 -7.79 15.63 2.66
N ALA A 87 -6.50 15.99 2.66
CA ALA A 87 -5.95 17.00 3.57
C ALA A 87 -6.06 18.41 3.00
N SER A 88 -5.99 18.56 1.67
CA SER A 88 -6.26 19.81 0.94
C SER A 88 -6.63 19.52 -0.52
N GLU A 89 -6.81 20.56 -1.34
CA GLU A 89 -6.97 20.43 -2.79
C GLU A 89 -5.75 19.81 -3.48
N LYS A 90 -4.54 19.97 -2.90
CA LYS A 90 -3.26 19.58 -3.52
C LYS A 90 -2.53 18.44 -2.79
N ALA A 91 -3.02 18.03 -1.63
CA ALA A 91 -2.40 16.99 -0.83
C ALA A 91 -3.44 16.02 -0.26
N ALA A 92 -3.20 14.73 -0.49
CA ALA A 92 -3.94 13.64 0.12
C ALA A 92 -3.14 13.03 1.27
N ILE A 93 -3.84 12.46 2.24
CA ILE A 93 -3.30 11.51 3.20
C ILE A 93 -3.79 10.13 2.78
N ILE A 94 -2.84 9.25 2.44
CA ILE A 94 -3.13 7.92 1.91
C ILE A 94 -2.67 6.87 2.92
N PRO A 95 -3.53 5.90 3.30
CA PRO A 95 -3.12 4.77 4.14
C PRO A 95 -1.96 4.01 3.52
N SER A 96 -0.96 3.65 4.33
CA SER A 96 0.23 2.93 3.90
C SER A 96 -0.15 1.66 3.15
N ASP A 97 -1.16 0.90 3.60
CA ASP A 97 -1.62 -0.35 2.96
C ASP A 97 -2.13 -0.19 1.53
N ASN A 98 -2.52 1.03 1.12
CA ASN A 98 -3.00 1.33 -0.23
C ASN A 98 -1.92 1.90 -1.15
N VAL A 99 -0.75 2.28 -0.61
CA VAL A 99 0.36 2.82 -1.40
C VAL A 99 1.19 1.71 -2.00
N ALA A 100 1.22 1.66 -3.33
CA ALA A 100 1.99 0.68 -4.10
C ALA A 100 3.40 1.18 -4.39
N ALA A 101 3.54 2.46 -4.76
CA ALA A 101 4.84 3.06 -5.03
C ALA A 101 4.84 4.55 -4.68
N VAL A 102 6.03 5.07 -4.43
CA VAL A 102 6.30 6.50 -4.33
C VAL A 102 7.40 6.87 -5.30
N VAL A 103 7.31 8.06 -5.90
CA VAL A 103 8.37 8.60 -6.77
C VAL A 103 8.78 9.96 -6.22
N GLU A 104 10.02 10.05 -5.74
CA GLU A 104 10.67 11.32 -5.45
C GLU A 104 11.16 11.93 -6.77
N VAL A 105 10.90 13.21 -7.01
CA VAL A 105 11.25 13.89 -8.26
C VAL A 105 12.33 14.93 -7.99
N LYS A 106 13.41 14.89 -8.77
CA LYS A 106 14.46 15.93 -8.74
C LYS A 106 14.68 16.50 -10.13
N SER A 107 14.42 17.80 -10.27
CA SER A 107 14.75 18.57 -11.47
C SER A 107 16.26 18.53 -11.75
N ARG A 108 17.08 18.72 -10.70
CA ARG A 108 18.55 18.57 -10.76
C ARG A 108 19.10 17.87 -9.52
N LEU A 109 19.68 16.68 -9.71
CA LEU A 109 20.26 15.86 -8.64
C LEU A 109 21.76 16.14 -8.43
N ASP A 110 22.13 16.30 -7.16
CA ASP A 110 23.49 16.32 -6.60
C ASP A 110 23.57 15.32 -5.44
N LYS A 111 24.70 15.27 -4.73
CA LYS A 111 24.94 14.30 -3.65
C LYS A 111 23.99 14.52 -2.48
N GLU A 112 23.81 15.77 -2.08
CA GLU A 112 22.97 16.18 -0.95
C GLU A 112 21.50 15.83 -1.21
N LYS A 113 20.96 16.19 -2.38
CA LYS A 113 19.59 15.82 -2.76
C LYS A 113 19.37 14.32 -2.90
N MET A 114 20.42 13.58 -3.27
CA MET A 114 20.34 12.11 -3.28
C MET A 114 20.19 11.56 -1.87
N ARG A 115 20.92 12.12 -0.89
CA ARG A 115 20.74 11.76 0.52
C ARG A 115 19.34 12.11 1.01
N ASP A 116 18.82 13.29 0.68
CA ASP A 116 17.47 13.71 1.05
C ASP A 116 16.41 12.73 0.52
N ALA A 117 16.59 12.26 -0.73
CA ALA A 117 15.72 11.26 -1.33
C ALA A 117 15.78 9.90 -0.59
N PHE A 118 16.97 9.49 -0.13
CA PHE A 118 17.12 8.28 0.70
C PHE A 118 16.44 8.44 2.07
N ASP A 119 16.56 9.61 2.70
CA ASP A 119 15.83 9.92 3.93
C ASP A 119 14.32 9.88 3.75
N ASN A 120 13.81 10.38 2.61
CA ASN A 120 12.39 10.31 2.30
C ASN A 120 11.93 8.86 2.07
N ALA A 121 12.66 8.10 1.27
CA ALA A 121 12.41 6.67 1.04
C ALA A 121 12.41 5.87 2.34
N ARG A 122 13.33 6.17 3.27
CA ARG A 122 13.37 5.56 4.60
C ARG A 122 12.11 5.90 5.41
N SER A 123 11.63 7.13 5.35
CA SER A 123 10.39 7.53 6.05
C SER A 123 9.18 6.72 5.56
N VAL A 124 9.09 6.48 4.26
CA VAL A 124 8.00 5.70 3.66
C VAL A 124 8.14 4.22 3.97
N LYS A 125 9.32 3.64 3.73
CA LYS A 125 9.53 2.20 3.99
C LYS A 125 9.38 1.88 5.47
N GLY A 126 9.69 2.84 6.36
CA GLY A 126 9.56 2.74 7.81
C GLY A 126 8.14 2.58 8.33
N LEU A 127 7.12 2.93 7.54
CA LEU A 127 5.72 2.84 7.92
C LEU A 127 5.24 1.40 8.07
N ALA A 128 4.40 1.16 9.08
CA ALA A 128 3.77 -0.14 9.27
C ALA A 128 2.73 -0.46 8.17
N LYS A 129 2.47 -1.75 7.95
CA LYS A 129 1.44 -2.28 7.04
C LYS A 129 0.63 -3.31 7.80
N SER A 130 -0.68 -3.38 7.58
CA SER A 130 -1.62 -4.22 8.36
C SER A 130 -1.29 -5.72 8.31
N SER A 131 -0.72 -6.25 7.22
CA SER A 131 -0.31 -7.66 7.13
C SER A 131 0.96 -8.01 7.90
N ASN A 132 1.73 -7.00 8.30
CA ASN A 132 3.03 -7.15 8.95
C ASN A 132 2.95 -6.90 10.46
N ASP A 133 1.74 -6.66 10.99
CA ASP A 133 1.52 -6.49 12.42
C ASP A 133 1.37 -7.88 13.09
N PRO A 134 2.31 -8.30 13.97
CA PRO A 134 2.17 -9.53 14.73
C PRO A 134 0.97 -9.53 15.69
N MET A 135 0.34 -8.37 15.94
CA MET A 135 -0.81 -8.19 16.82
C MET A 135 -2.17 -8.35 16.11
N THR A 136 -2.24 -8.17 14.79
CA THR A 136 -3.45 -8.47 13.99
C THR A 136 -3.58 -9.97 13.72
N LYS A 137 -3.80 -10.76 14.77
CA LYS A 137 -4.61 -11.97 14.60
C LYS A 137 -6.05 -11.49 14.37
N PRO A 138 -6.78 -12.00 13.36
CA PRO A 138 -8.19 -11.66 13.23
C PRO A 138 -8.91 -12.19 14.48
N VAL A 139 -9.21 -11.29 15.41
CA VAL A 139 -10.12 -11.53 16.52
C VAL A 139 -11.50 -11.10 16.05
N GLY A 140 -12.40 -12.07 15.92
CA GLY A 140 -13.80 -11.83 15.60
C GLY A 140 -14.18 -12.33 14.21
N ILE A 141 -15.02 -13.38 14.19
CA ILE A 141 -15.50 -14.17 13.05
C ILE A 141 -14.51 -15.24 12.65
N SER A 142 -14.79 -16.45 13.15
CA SER A 142 -14.16 -17.75 12.86
C SER A 142 -13.03 -17.67 11.86
N ALA A 143 -11.79 -17.75 12.37
CA ALA A 143 -10.61 -17.95 11.56
C ALA A 143 -10.85 -19.19 10.69
N SER A 144 -11.33 -18.97 9.45
CA SER A 144 -11.28 -20.02 8.45
C SER A 144 -9.81 -20.40 8.37
N LYS A 145 -9.52 -21.67 8.61
CA LYS A 145 -8.25 -22.30 8.26
C LYS A 145 -8.10 -22.31 6.74
N THR A 146 -8.21 -21.16 6.08
CA THR A 146 -7.68 -20.99 4.75
C THR A 146 -6.19 -21.26 4.89
N PRO A 147 -5.66 -22.31 4.23
CA PRO A 147 -4.23 -22.52 4.23
C PRO A 147 -3.58 -21.22 3.77
N PRO A 148 -2.41 -20.85 4.31
CA PRO A 148 -1.66 -19.75 3.74
C PRO A 148 -1.61 -19.96 2.22
N PRO A 149 -1.75 -18.90 1.41
CA PRO A 149 -1.56 -18.99 -0.03
C PRO A 149 -0.31 -19.85 -0.28
N SER A 150 -0.37 -20.79 -1.24
CA SER A 150 0.76 -21.67 -1.57
C SER A 150 2.04 -20.83 -1.64
N GLU A 151 3.19 -21.36 -1.18
CA GLU A 151 4.45 -20.60 -1.06
C GLU A 151 4.84 -19.82 -2.33
N PHE A 152 4.34 -20.24 -3.50
CA PHE A 152 4.51 -19.54 -4.77
C PHE A 152 3.64 -18.27 -4.88
N SER A 153 2.39 -18.33 -4.42
CA SER A 153 1.46 -17.19 -4.44
C SER A 153 1.76 -16.12 -3.39
N SER A 154 2.36 -16.47 -2.24
CA SER A 154 2.85 -15.48 -1.27
C SER A 154 4.08 -14.71 -1.76
N ARG A 155 4.87 -15.27 -2.69
CA ARG A 155 6.02 -14.60 -3.33
C ARG A 155 5.64 -13.58 -4.41
N LEU A 156 4.39 -13.59 -4.86
CA LEU A 156 3.90 -12.76 -5.96
C LEU A 156 2.89 -11.69 -5.51
N VAL A 157 2.62 -11.58 -4.21
CA VAL A 157 1.65 -10.63 -3.67
C VAL A 157 2.35 -9.71 -2.70
N THR A 158 2.34 -8.42 -3.02
CA THR A 158 3.03 -7.40 -2.23
C THR A 158 2.13 -6.35 -1.62
N LEU A 159 2.48 -6.01 -0.38
CA LEU A 159 2.03 -4.82 0.35
C LEU A 159 3.16 -3.80 0.51
N GLN A 160 4.36 -4.07 -0.02
CA GLN A 160 5.47 -3.15 0.09
C GLN A 160 5.29 -1.94 -0.83
N THR A 161 5.75 -0.81 -0.32
CA THR A 161 5.84 0.42 -1.10
C THR A 161 7.19 0.44 -1.84
N LEU A 162 7.13 0.43 -3.17
CA LEU A 162 8.30 0.66 -4.03
C LEU A 162 8.70 2.13 -3.96
N CYS A 163 9.96 2.44 -3.68
CA CYS A 163 10.48 3.81 -3.65
C CYS A 163 11.34 4.06 -4.88
N CYS A 164 10.94 5.02 -5.71
CA CYS A 164 11.65 5.41 -6.92
C CYS A 164 12.21 6.83 -6.78
N LEU A 165 13.34 7.09 -7.43
CA LEU A 165 13.88 8.43 -7.63
C LEU A 165 13.92 8.75 -9.13
N PHE A 166 13.12 9.73 -9.55
CA PHE A 166 13.05 10.21 -10.93
C PHE A 166 13.84 11.52 -11.05
N VAL A 167 14.82 11.54 -11.96
CA VAL A 167 15.76 12.65 -12.10
C VAL A 167 15.75 13.16 -13.54
N PHE A 168 15.48 14.45 -13.73
CA PHE A 168 15.59 15.08 -15.06
C PHE A 168 17.04 15.36 -15.41
N GLU A 169 17.75 16.08 -14.54
CA GLU A 169 19.15 16.44 -14.77
C GLU A 169 20.02 16.11 -13.56
N THR A 170 21.33 15.98 -13.81
CA THR A 170 22.31 15.81 -12.73
C THR A 170 23.66 16.35 -13.16
N SER A 171 24.38 16.95 -12.20
CA SER A 171 25.77 17.38 -12.36
C SER A 171 26.78 16.23 -12.24
N LEU A 172 26.34 15.07 -11.75
CA LEU A 172 27.20 13.91 -11.51
C LEU A 172 27.19 12.96 -12.71
N THR A 173 28.26 12.18 -12.86
CA THR A 173 28.28 11.06 -13.80
C THR A 173 27.46 9.90 -13.23
N LEU A 174 26.93 9.04 -14.09
CA LEU A 174 26.16 7.88 -13.66
C LEU A 174 27.01 6.94 -12.77
N LYS A 175 28.33 6.86 -13.02
CA LYS A 175 29.28 6.14 -12.16
C LYS A 175 29.34 6.72 -10.74
N LYS A 176 29.50 8.05 -10.59
CA LYS A 176 29.53 8.72 -9.28
C LYS A 176 28.20 8.56 -8.52
N LEU A 177 27.07 8.65 -9.23
CA LEU A 177 25.76 8.38 -8.65
C LEU A 177 25.65 6.92 -8.16
N SER A 178 26.19 5.96 -8.90
CA SER A 178 26.22 4.56 -8.50
C SER A 178 27.09 4.32 -7.26
N GLU A 179 28.22 5.03 -7.13
CA GLU A 179 29.10 4.98 -5.95
C GLU A 179 28.39 5.57 -4.70
N HIS A 180 27.68 6.69 -4.87
CA HIS A 180 26.86 7.26 -3.79
C HIS A 180 25.70 6.35 -3.41
N TYR A 181 24.98 5.81 -4.40
CA TYR A 181 23.92 4.84 -4.17
C TYR A 181 24.42 3.63 -3.38
N HIS A 182 25.56 3.05 -3.76
CA HIS A 182 26.19 1.95 -3.03
C HIS A 182 26.46 2.33 -1.57
N SER A 183 27.07 3.50 -1.33
CA SER A 183 27.34 4.00 0.03
C SER A 183 26.06 4.15 0.85
N TYR A 184 24.99 4.71 0.26
CA TYR A 184 23.73 4.93 0.97
C TYR A 184 22.95 3.64 1.20
N VAL A 185 22.95 2.68 0.27
CA VAL A 185 22.37 1.35 0.52
C VAL A 185 23.07 0.68 1.70
N HIS A 186 24.39 0.82 1.82
CA HIS A 186 25.14 0.29 2.96
C HIS A 186 24.84 1.04 4.27
N GLU A 187 24.72 2.37 4.25
CA GLU A 187 24.40 3.20 5.43
C GLU A 187 22.97 2.95 5.94
N TYR A 188 21.99 2.87 5.05
CA TYR A 188 20.56 2.79 5.39
C TYR A 188 20.06 1.34 5.54
N GLY A 189 20.77 0.39 4.93
CA GLY A 189 20.44 -1.04 4.95
C GLY A 189 19.53 -1.49 3.80
N LEU A 190 19.65 -2.77 3.45
CA LEU A 190 18.77 -3.43 2.49
C LEU A 190 17.32 -3.39 2.99
N GLY A 191 16.37 -3.21 2.06
CA GLY A 191 14.95 -3.02 2.38
C GLY A 191 14.56 -1.61 2.87
N ARG A 192 15.50 -0.68 3.06
CA ARG A 192 15.23 0.74 3.40
C ARG A 192 15.74 1.74 2.34
N HIS A 193 16.25 1.23 1.23
CA HIS A 193 16.83 2.01 0.13
C HIS A 193 15.78 2.41 -0.93
N ILE A 194 16.17 3.29 -1.84
CA ILE A 194 15.44 3.60 -3.09
C ILE A 194 15.59 2.42 -4.05
N ASP A 195 14.52 1.80 -4.53
CA ASP A 195 14.58 0.58 -5.36
C ASP A 195 15.10 0.82 -6.78
N ILE A 196 14.85 2.02 -7.32
CA ILE A 196 15.36 2.44 -8.64
C ILE A 196 15.64 3.95 -8.66
N VAL A 197 16.82 4.32 -9.12
CA VAL A 197 17.18 5.68 -9.51
C VAL A 197 17.17 5.75 -11.03
N PHE A 198 16.23 6.49 -11.59
CA PHE A 198 16.13 6.73 -13.03
C PHE A 198 16.57 8.17 -13.33
N VAL A 199 17.54 8.31 -14.23
CA VAL A 199 18.02 9.59 -14.72
C VAL A 199 17.70 9.69 -16.21
N LEU A 200 16.82 10.63 -16.56
CA LEU A 200 16.34 10.85 -17.91
C LEU A 200 17.51 10.97 -18.89
N ASP A 201 17.48 10.16 -19.94
CA ASP A 201 18.49 10.06 -21.01
C ASP A 201 19.92 9.67 -20.60
N LYS A 202 20.15 9.32 -19.33
CA LYS A 202 21.45 8.86 -18.86
C LYS A 202 21.44 7.39 -18.49
N GLY A 203 20.46 6.93 -17.71
CA GLY A 203 20.34 5.53 -17.34
C GLY A 203 19.69 5.29 -15.99
N VAL A 204 19.86 4.06 -15.50
CA VAL A 204 19.27 3.59 -14.25
C VAL A 204 20.32 3.01 -13.31
N ILE A 205 20.08 3.17 -12.01
CA ILE A 205 20.84 2.53 -10.94
C ILE A 205 19.84 1.82 -10.03
N LEU A 206 20.09 0.55 -9.73
CA LEU A 206 19.22 -0.29 -8.90
C LEU A 206 20.01 -1.44 -8.29
N LEU A 207 19.38 -2.25 -7.45
CA LEU A 207 20.00 -3.50 -7.00
C LEU A 207 19.73 -4.64 -7.98
N ALA A 208 20.76 -5.46 -8.19
CA ALA A 208 20.66 -6.72 -8.90
C ALA A 208 21.04 -7.87 -7.98
N THR A 209 20.45 -9.04 -8.23
CA THR A 209 20.73 -10.26 -7.48
C THR A 209 21.18 -11.39 -8.38
N LYS A 210 22.02 -12.26 -7.83
CA LYS A 210 22.36 -13.56 -8.39
C LYS A 210 22.01 -14.65 -7.36
N PRO A 211 21.04 -15.52 -7.63
CA PRO A 211 20.69 -16.60 -6.72
C PRO A 211 21.84 -17.62 -6.56
N ALA A 212 21.97 -18.23 -5.38
CA ALA A 212 23.06 -19.15 -5.05
C ALA A 212 23.15 -20.39 -5.96
N LYS A 213 21.99 -20.91 -6.38
CA LYS A 213 21.85 -22.20 -7.09
C LYS A 213 21.23 -22.06 -8.48
N ALA A 214 21.16 -20.85 -9.02
CA ALA A 214 20.60 -20.62 -10.35
C ALA A 214 21.71 -20.58 -11.41
N GLU A 215 21.47 -21.25 -12.54
CA GLU A 215 22.25 -21.04 -13.79
C GLU A 215 21.97 -19.66 -14.40
N ILE A 216 20.95 -18.96 -13.88
CA ILE A 216 20.53 -17.63 -14.30
C ILE A 216 21.55 -16.60 -13.80
N GLY A 217 21.94 -15.68 -14.69
CA GLY A 217 22.87 -14.58 -14.39
C GLY A 217 22.29 -13.52 -13.45
N TRP A 218 23.00 -12.39 -13.33
CA TRP A 218 22.53 -11.24 -12.57
C TRP A 218 21.26 -10.64 -13.19
N GLY A 219 20.30 -10.26 -12.35
CA GLY A 219 19.08 -9.58 -12.78
C GLY A 219 18.63 -8.51 -11.78
N PRO A 220 17.94 -7.44 -12.24
CA PRO A 220 17.31 -6.46 -11.36
C PRO A 220 16.38 -7.13 -10.34
N VAL A 221 16.34 -6.59 -9.12
CA VAL A 221 15.48 -7.11 -8.06
C VAL A 221 14.62 -6.00 -7.44
N ILE A 222 13.39 -6.34 -7.09
CA ILE A 222 12.57 -5.60 -6.14
C ILE A 222 12.66 -6.37 -4.83
N PHE A 223 13.16 -5.73 -3.77
CA PHE A 223 13.40 -6.40 -2.49
C PHE A 223 12.08 -6.62 -1.74
N GLU A 224 11.36 -7.66 -2.13
CA GLU A 224 10.18 -8.13 -1.41
C GLU A 224 10.42 -9.54 -0.88
N GLY A 225 10.32 -9.72 0.44
CA GLY A 225 10.49 -11.04 1.04
C GLY A 225 11.84 -11.70 0.75
N PHE A 226 12.80 -10.95 0.20
CA PHE A 226 14.14 -11.41 -0.13
C PHE A 226 14.93 -11.55 1.17
N GLY A 227 14.77 -12.70 1.80
CA GLY A 227 15.30 -13.05 3.11
C GLY A 227 14.91 -14.49 3.49
N GLY A 228 15.30 -14.91 4.69
CA GLY A 228 15.06 -16.28 5.17
C GLY A 228 15.89 -17.35 4.46
N PRO A 229 15.63 -18.65 4.74
CA PRO A 229 16.48 -19.75 4.26
C PRO A 229 16.61 -19.84 2.74
N HIS A 230 15.65 -19.33 1.98
CA HIS A 230 15.68 -19.38 0.50
C HIS A 230 16.60 -18.34 -0.13
N ALA A 231 16.92 -17.24 0.58
CA ALA A 231 17.87 -16.24 0.12
C ALA A 231 19.32 -16.62 0.47
N GLU A 232 19.53 -17.74 1.18
CA GLU A 232 20.85 -18.19 1.59
C GLU A 232 21.78 -18.37 0.37
N GLY A 233 22.94 -17.73 0.44
CA GLY A 233 23.96 -17.74 -0.62
C GLY A 233 23.64 -16.84 -1.83
N ALA A 234 22.53 -16.10 -1.83
CA ALA A 234 22.27 -15.14 -2.89
C ALA A 234 23.21 -13.94 -2.80
N HIS A 235 23.68 -13.45 -3.95
CA HIS A 235 24.52 -12.27 -4.03
C HIS A 235 23.68 -11.06 -4.41
N VAL A 236 24.01 -9.91 -3.83
CA VAL A 236 23.39 -8.60 -4.12
C VAL A 236 24.47 -7.66 -4.61
N ALA A 237 24.20 -6.91 -5.67
CA ALA A 237 25.10 -5.90 -6.21
C ALA A 237 24.33 -4.65 -6.61
N VAL A 238 25.03 -3.51 -6.67
CA VAL A 238 24.51 -2.31 -7.34
C VAL A 238 24.75 -2.47 -8.83
N ALA A 239 23.67 -2.46 -9.61
CA ALA A 239 23.73 -2.43 -11.05
C ALA A 239 23.54 -0.99 -11.54
N MET A 240 24.40 -0.60 -12.48
CA MET A 240 24.33 0.67 -13.18
C MET A 240 24.24 0.37 -14.67
N MET A 241 23.18 0.86 -15.32
CA MET A 241 22.92 0.62 -16.73
C MET A 241 22.80 1.97 -17.44
N PRO A 242 23.79 2.34 -18.28
CA PRO A 242 23.68 3.51 -19.15
C PRO A 242 22.61 3.21 -20.21
N ILE A 243 21.46 3.88 -20.09
CA ILE A 243 20.32 3.72 -21.01
C ILE A 243 19.84 5.13 -21.36
N LYS A 244 19.84 5.47 -22.65
CA LYS A 244 19.42 6.79 -23.14
C LYS A 244 17.88 6.87 -23.19
N GLU A 245 17.33 7.00 -24.39
CA GLU A 245 15.90 7.25 -24.64
C GLU A 245 15.01 6.06 -24.20
N GLU A 246 15.57 4.85 -24.16
CA GLU A 246 14.87 3.65 -23.69
C GLU A 246 14.76 3.56 -22.16
N GLY A 247 15.42 4.45 -21.41
CA GLY A 247 15.42 4.42 -19.96
C GLY A 247 14.03 4.63 -19.35
N LEU A 248 13.19 5.42 -20.03
CA LEU A 248 11.82 5.66 -19.59
C LEU A 248 10.91 4.41 -19.74
N ASP A 249 11.08 3.64 -20.84
CA ASP A 249 10.40 2.33 -21.00
C ASP A 249 10.83 1.38 -19.88
N PHE A 250 12.13 1.33 -19.57
CA PHE A 250 12.66 0.51 -18.49
C PHE A 250 12.05 0.90 -17.13
N PHE A 251 12.08 2.19 -16.79
CA PHE A 251 11.51 2.71 -15.55
C PHE A 251 10.03 2.35 -15.41
N LEU A 252 9.23 2.60 -16.46
CA LEU A 252 7.81 2.30 -16.41
C LEU A 252 7.56 0.78 -16.29
N ARG A 253 8.30 -0.05 -17.03
CA ARG A 253 8.16 -1.51 -16.94
C ARG A 253 8.55 -2.04 -15.56
N PHE A 254 9.57 -1.47 -14.94
CA PHE A 254 9.97 -1.81 -13.58
C PHE A 254 8.85 -1.48 -12.58
N LEU A 255 8.26 -0.29 -12.69
CA LEU A 255 7.10 0.12 -11.90
C LEU A 255 5.89 -0.81 -12.15
N LEU A 256 5.53 -1.06 -13.40
CA LEU A 256 4.39 -1.92 -13.76
C LEU A 256 4.58 -3.36 -13.27
N ALA A 257 5.80 -3.89 -13.29
CA ALA A 257 6.10 -5.20 -12.74
C ALA A 257 5.82 -5.28 -11.23
N HIS A 258 6.07 -4.20 -10.48
CA HIS A 258 5.67 -4.09 -9.07
C HIS A 258 4.15 -4.01 -8.91
N LEU A 259 3.50 -3.11 -9.67
CA LEU A 259 2.06 -2.86 -9.56
C LEU A 259 1.20 -4.09 -9.88
N MET A 260 1.66 -4.98 -10.78
CA MET A 260 1.00 -6.24 -11.10
C MET A 260 0.79 -7.13 -9.86
N HIS A 261 1.80 -7.15 -8.99
CA HIS A 261 1.85 -7.97 -7.77
C HIS A 261 1.27 -7.25 -6.55
N PHE A 262 1.03 -5.95 -6.63
CA PHE A 262 0.49 -5.18 -5.51
C PHE A 262 -0.98 -5.56 -5.21
N ARG A 263 -1.26 -5.83 -3.93
CA ARG A 263 -2.60 -6.07 -3.41
C ARG A 263 -2.79 -5.21 -2.18
N ALA A 264 -3.59 -4.15 -2.31
CA ALA A 264 -3.91 -3.31 -1.18
C ALA A 264 -4.65 -4.10 -0.12
N HIS A 265 -4.38 -3.79 1.14
CA HIS A 265 -5.19 -4.24 2.26
C HIS A 265 -6.08 -3.06 2.66
N SER A 266 -7.40 -3.24 2.65
CA SER A 266 -8.28 -2.26 3.27
C SER A 266 -8.20 -2.45 4.77
N GLY A 267 -7.16 -1.90 5.39
CA GLY A 267 -7.03 -1.77 6.83
C GLY A 267 -7.97 -0.69 7.38
N HIS A 268 -9.24 -0.69 6.94
CA HIS A 268 -10.25 0.11 7.61
C HIS A 268 -10.21 -0.36 9.07
N PRO A 269 -9.98 0.53 10.07
CA PRO A 269 -10.26 0.14 11.46
C PRO A 269 -11.68 -0.37 11.41
N GLY A 270 -11.98 -1.63 11.73
CA GLY A 270 -13.33 -2.17 11.56
C GLY A 270 -14.40 -1.31 12.28
N PHE A 271 -15.57 -1.84 12.56
CA PHE A 271 -16.54 -1.11 13.40
C PHE A 271 -16.07 -0.88 14.87
N PHE A 272 -14.78 -1.07 15.16
CA PHE A 272 -14.06 -0.71 16.37
C PHE A 272 -13.98 0.82 16.51
N LEU A 273 -15.11 1.41 16.84
CA LEU A 273 -15.19 2.78 17.34
C LEU A 273 -14.53 2.84 18.73
N GLN A 274 -13.90 3.97 19.07
CA GLN A 274 -13.35 4.17 20.43
C GLN A 274 -14.40 3.95 21.51
N ASN A 275 -15.66 4.29 21.20
CA ASN A 275 -16.85 3.92 21.96
C ASN A 275 -17.78 3.17 21.00
N PRO A 276 -17.73 1.83 20.93
CA PRO A 276 -18.64 1.10 20.05
C PRO A 276 -20.07 1.28 20.55
N PRO A 277 -21.02 1.50 19.63
CA PRO A 277 -22.41 1.70 19.99
C PRO A 277 -22.94 0.43 20.64
N GLN A 278 -23.78 0.60 21.65
CA GLN A 278 -24.54 -0.50 22.22
C GLN A 278 -25.40 -1.11 21.11
N MET A 279 -25.22 -2.42 20.88
CA MET A 279 -25.96 -3.15 19.86
C MET A 279 -27.12 -3.87 20.53
N THR A 280 -28.33 -3.61 20.03
CA THR A 280 -29.54 -4.34 20.39
C THR A 280 -29.75 -5.47 19.37
N LEU A 281 -29.79 -6.70 19.85
CA LEU A 281 -30.01 -7.89 19.02
C LEU A 281 -31.40 -8.45 19.27
N SER A 282 -32.10 -8.83 18.21
CA SER A 282 -33.30 -9.67 18.27
C SER A 282 -33.01 -10.96 17.52
N TYR A 283 -33.25 -12.10 18.16
CA TYR A 283 -33.02 -13.39 17.52
C TYR A 283 -33.98 -13.57 16.34
N LEU A 284 -33.43 -13.96 15.17
CA LEU A 284 -34.21 -14.19 13.95
C LEU A 284 -34.22 -15.67 13.55
N GLY A 285 -33.15 -16.41 13.84
CA GLY A 285 -33.00 -17.79 13.42
C GLY A 285 -31.54 -18.21 13.26
N SER A 286 -31.30 -19.52 13.25
CA SER A 286 -29.98 -20.11 13.07
C SER A 286 -29.81 -20.65 11.64
N ILE A 287 -28.56 -20.83 11.19
CA ILE A 287 -28.24 -21.36 9.86
C ILE A 287 -27.48 -22.68 10.03
N THR A 288 -27.85 -23.70 9.26
CA THR A 288 -27.14 -24.99 9.22
C THR A 288 -26.90 -25.44 7.78
N HIS A 289 -25.78 -26.14 7.56
CA HIS A 289 -25.45 -26.80 6.30
C HIS A 289 -26.09 -28.19 6.17
N GLU A 290 -26.78 -28.69 7.21
CA GLU A 290 -27.48 -29.99 7.17
C GLU A 290 -28.59 -29.97 6.12
N THR A 291 -28.61 -31.01 5.29
CA THR A 291 -29.49 -31.13 4.12
C THR A 291 -30.63 -32.12 4.37
N ASP A 292 -30.46 -33.05 5.32
CA ASP A 292 -31.51 -33.95 5.76
C ASP A 292 -32.59 -33.18 6.55
N PRO A 293 -33.88 -33.21 6.15
CA PRO A 293 -34.91 -32.36 6.75
C PRO A 293 -35.11 -32.56 8.25
N ALA A 294 -35.03 -33.81 8.73
CA ALA A 294 -35.25 -34.13 10.14
C ALA A 294 -34.08 -33.63 11.00
N ARG A 295 -32.84 -33.95 10.60
CA ARG A 295 -31.63 -33.48 11.30
C ARG A 295 -31.43 -31.98 11.19
N ARG A 296 -31.85 -31.37 10.07
CA ARG A 296 -31.85 -29.91 9.90
C ARG A 296 -32.77 -29.25 10.93
N ALA A 297 -34.01 -29.73 11.07
CA ALA A 297 -34.96 -29.20 12.04
C ALA A 297 -34.54 -29.42 13.49
N GLU A 298 -33.86 -30.54 13.78
CA GLU A 298 -33.26 -30.79 15.09
C GLU A 298 -32.10 -29.85 15.39
N ASN A 299 -31.17 -29.68 14.46
CA ASN A 299 -30.03 -28.77 14.61
C ASN A 299 -30.48 -27.32 14.81
N LEU A 300 -31.45 -26.85 14.01
CA LEU A 300 -31.95 -25.48 14.12
C LEU A 300 -32.59 -25.21 15.49
N ARG A 301 -33.39 -26.16 16.01
CA ARG A 301 -33.97 -26.06 17.36
C ARG A 301 -32.91 -26.03 18.45
N ARG A 302 -31.91 -26.92 18.37
CA ARG A 302 -30.81 -26.92 19.33
C ARG A 302 -30.07 -25.57 19.35
N TYR A 303 -29.79 -24.99 18.18
CA TYR A 303 -29.11 -23.69 18.09
C TYR A 303 -29.99 -22.53 18.58
N GLU A 304 -31.29 -22.58 18.33
CA GLU A 304 -32.24 -21.61 18.87
C GLU A 304 -32.27 -21.65 20.40
N ASP A 305 -32.39 -22.85 20.99
CA ASP A 305 -32.38 -23.03 22.44
C ASP A 305 -31.06 -22.53 23.07
N GLU A 306 -29.91 -22.80 22.43
CA GLU A 306 -28.60 -22.32 22.86
C GLU A 306 -28.52 -20.78 22.88
N VAL A 307 -29.01 -20.12 21.83
CA VAL A 307 -28.95 -18.65 21.70
C VAL A 307 -29.97 -17.96 22.60
N CYS A 308 -31.20 -18.46 22.69
CA CYS A 308 -32.20 -17.94 23.61
C CYS A 308 -31.75 -18.07 25.08
N ALA A 309 -31.10 -19.18 25.45
CA ALA A 309 -30.52 -19.34 26.79
C ALA A 309 -29.40 -18.31 27.06
N ASP A 310 -28.50 -18.06 26.10
CA ASP A 310 -27.48 -17.02 26.20
C ASP A 310 -28.10 -15.62 26.37
N PHE A 311 -29.19 -15.37 25.63
CA PHE A 311 -29.90 -14.09 25.69
C PHE A 311 -30.55 -13.82 27.05
N GLN A 312 -31.06 -14.86 27.71
CA GLN A 312 -31.65 -14.76 29.06
C GLN A 312 -30.61 -14.50 30.16
N THR A 313 -29.35 -14.90 29.95
CA THR A 313 -28.27 -14.73 30.94
C THR A 313 -27.47 -13.44 30.77
N THR A 314 -27.62 -12.74 29.64
CA THR A 314 -26.92 -11.48 29.34
C THR A 314 -27.80 -10.28 29.70
N THR A 315 -27.57 -9.66 30.86
CA THR A 315 -28.33 -8.48 31.32
C THR A 315 -28.12 -7.26 30.43
N ALA A 316 -29.21 -6.67 29.93
CA ALA A 316 -29.19 -5.35 29.31
C ALA A 316 -28.80 -4.25 30.33
N PRO A 317 -28.08 -3.19 29.93
CA PRO A 317 -27.78 -2.05 30.80
C PRO A 317 -29.05 -1.41 31.34
N THR A 318 -29.00 -0.99 32.59
CA THR A 318 -30.12 -0.52 33.42
C THR A 318 -30.77 0.80 32.95
N GLU A 319 -30.30 1.41 31.86
CA GLU A 319 -30.84 2.66 31.31
C GLU A 319 -31.96 2.41 30.29
N SER A 320 -33.06 1.81 30.75
CA SER A 320 -34.35 1.85 30.05
C SER A 320 -35.54 1.61 30.99
N ARG A 321 -35.33 1.77 32.31
CA ARG A 321 -36.41 1.66 33.31
C ARG A 321 -37.10 2.97 33.64
N GLU A 322 -36.68 4.10 33.05
CA GLU A 322 -37.39 5.36 33.20
C GLU A 322 -38.14 5.73 31.90
N GLU A 323 -39.45 5.86 32.08
CA GLU A 323 -40.44 6.46 31.19
C GLU A 323 -40.96 5.63 30.00
N THR A 324 -42.02 4.87 30.27
CA THR A 324 -43.26 4.97 29.46
C THR A 324 -44.44 4.49 30.30
N ASN A 325 -44.93 5.38 31.14
CA ASN A 325 -46.25 5.25 31.75
C ASN A 325 -47.29 5.70 30.72
N LEU A 326 -47.64 4.83 29.78
CA LEU A 326 -48.79 5.03 28.88
C LEU A 326 -49.60 3.75 28.81
N LYS A 327 -50.77 3.83 29.46
CA LYS A 327 -51.83 2.82 29.47
C LYS A 327 -52.19 2.39 28.04
N GLY A 328 -52.14 1.08 27.83
CA GLY A 328 -53.11 0.39 26.97
C GLY A 328 -52.55 -0.36 25.77
N LYS A 329 -52.76 -1.68 25.83
CA LYS A 329 -53.03 -2.63 24.73
C LYS A 329 -51.86 -3.53 24.27
N ALA A 330 -52.04 -4.81 24.66
CA ALA A 330 -51.56 -6.05 24.06
C ALA A 330 -50.05 -6.19 23.80
N THR A 331 -49.41 -6.90 24.73
CA THR A 331 -48.25 -7.76 24.55
C THR A 331 -48.17 -8.37 23.14
N SER A 332 -47.21 -7.90 22.34
CA SER A 332 -46.54 -8.73 21.34
C SER A 332 -45.12 -8.92 21.84
N ASP A 333 -44.88 -10.05 22.50
CA ASP A 333 -43.57 -10.52 22.90
C ASP A 333 -42.68 -10.61 21.64
N LEU A 334 -41.79 -9.64 21.45
CA LEU A 334 -40.61 -9.85 20.62
C LEU A 334 -39.67 -10.71 21.46
N PRO A 335 -39.29 -11.92 20.98
CA PRO A 335 -38.47 -12.80 21.79
C PRO A 335 -37.10 -12.16 22.03
N ASP A 336 -36.65 -12.28 23.28
CA ASP A 336 -35.27 -12.14 23.75
C ASP A 336 -34.44 -11.05 23.05
N VAL A 337 -34.34 -9.90 23.71
CA VAL A 337 -33.49 -8.78 23.30
C VAL A 337 -32.30 -8.70 24.25
N ILE A 338 -31.08 -8.78 23.72
CA ILE A 338 -29.87 -8.48 24.48
C ILE A 338 -29.20 -7.20 24.01
N CYS A 339 -28.59 -6.52 24.98
CA CYS A 339 -27.66 -5.45 24.73
C CYS A 339 -26.25 -5.97 24.99
N LEU A 340 -25.43 -6.06 23.95
CA LEU A 340 -24.04 -6.44 24.14
C LEU A 340 -23.33 -5.33 24.92
N PRO A 341 -22.60 -5.64 26.01
CA PRO A 341 -21.82 -4.63 26.71
C PRO A 341 -20.74 -4.07 25.77
N GLY A 342 -20.51 -2.75 25.84
CA GLY A 342 -19.32 -2.16 25.24
C GLY A 342 -18.05 -2.82 25.79
N PRO A 343 -16.92 -2.76 25.08
CA PRO A 343 -15.66 -3.31 25.54
C PRO A 343 -15.33 -2.70 26.90
N LYS A 344 -14.97 -3.57 27.85
CA LYS A 344 -14.37 -3.12 29.10
C LYS A 344 -12.99 -2.56 28.76
N ASP A 345 -12.64 -1.41 29.36
CA ASP A 345 -11.28 -0.89 29.28
C ASP A 345 -10.29 -2.02 29.62
N PRO A 346 -9.17 -2.14 28.87
CA PRO A 346 -8.16 -3.13 29.22
C PRO A 346 -7.68 -2.87 30.65
N PRO A 347 -7.36 -3.92 31.43
CA PRO A 347 -6.84 -3.75 32.78
C PRO A 347 -5.58 -2.88 32.73
N ALA A 348 -5.55 -1.88 33.63
CA ALA A 348 -4.55 -0.82 33.72
C ALA A 348 -3.11 -1.30 33.87
#